data_AF-A0A1B8A753-F1
#
_entry.id   AF-A0A1B8A753-F1
#
_cell.length_a   1.000
_cell.length_b   1.000
_cell.length_c   1.000
_cell.angle_alpha   90.00
_cell.angle_beta   90.00
_cell.angle_gamma   90.00
#
_symmetry.space_group_name_H-M   'P 1'
#
loop_
_entity.id
_entity.type
_entity.pdbx_description
1 polymer ?
#
loop_
_entity_poly.entity_id
_entity_poly.type
_entity_poly.pdbx_seq_one_letter_code
_entity_poly.pdbx_strand_id
1 'polypeptide(L)'
;MANSLLADRDASPVGKRWAHNFIKRQPELKTRLFRRYDYQRAKCEDPTIICGWFRLVQNTIAKYGIRSDDIWNFDETGFMMGVIMAGMVVTGSERQERLKSVQPGNREWITVIQAINAE
;
A
#
# COMPACT_ATOMS: atom_id res chain seq x y z
N MET A 1 -9.25 26.63 1.06
CA MET A 1 -10.71 26.42 0.93
C MET A 1 -11.45 26.79 2.21
N ALA A 2 -11.40 26.03 3.32
CA ALA A 2 -12.13 26.39 4.56
C ALA A 2 -11.73 27.78 5.11
N ASN A 3 -10.44 28.08 5.20
CA ASN A 3 -9.97 29.41 5.60
C ASN A 3 -10.27 30.50 4.56
N SER A 4 -10.35 30.13 3.29
CA SER A 4 -10.70 31.06 2.20
C SER A 4 -12.16 31.53 2.36
N LEU A 5 -13.08 30.59 2.60
CA LEU A 5 -14.49 30.88 2.84
C LEU A 5 -14.75 31.65 4.15
N LEU A 6 -13.87 31.51 5.14
CA LEU A 6 -13.97 32.27 6.39
C LEU A 6 -13.44 33.69 6.22
N ALA A 7 -12.37 33.88 5.43
CA ALA A 7 -11.87 35.20 5.09
C ALA A 7 -12.91 36.04 4.32
N ASP A 8 -13.65 35.42 3.39
CA ASP A 8 -14.75 36.09 2.67
C ASP A 8 -15.93 36.50 3.57
N ARG A 9 -15.95 36.04 4.83
CA ARG A 9 -17.00 36.30 5.83
C ARG A 9 -16.48 37.06 7.04
N ASP A 10 -15.27 37.63 6.96
CA ASP A 10 -14.58 38.29 8.08
C ASP A 10 -14.50 37.43 9.36
N ALA A 11 -14.41 36.12 9.20
CA ALA A 11 -14.37 35.16 10.30
C ALA A 11 -12.94 34.69 10.59
N SER A 12 -12.69 34.32 11.85
CA SER A 12 -11.39 33.81 12.29
C SER A 12 -11.01 32.49 11.58
N PRO A 13 -9.72 32.24 11.29
CA PRO A 13 -9.25 31.02 10.65
C PRO A 13 -9.55 29.75 11.48
N VAL A 14 -9.65 28.61 10.81
CA VAL A 14 -9.83 27.32 11.50
C VAL A 14 -8.58 26.92 12.30
N GLY A 15 -8.82 26.29 13.46
CA GLY A 15 -7.73 25.75 14.28
C GLY A 15 -7.02 24.55 13.64
N LYS A 16 -5.78 24.26 14.08
CA LYS A 16 -4.92 23.19 13.53
C LYS A 16 -5.57 21.79 13.47
N ARG A 17 -6.49 21.50 14.40
CA ARG A 17 -7.20 20.20 14.49
C ARG A 17 -8.55 20.16 13.78
N TRP A 18 -8.92 21.23 13.07
CA TRP A 18 -10.25 21.37 12.48
C TRP A 18 -10.60 20.23 11.52
N ALA A 19 -9.70 19.83 10.62
CA ALA A 19 -9.97 18.76 9.66
C ALA A 19 -10.24 17.40 10.34
N HIS A 20 -9.44 17.05 11.35
CA HIS A 20 -9.65 15.83 12.14
C HIS A 20 -10.99 15.87 12.87
N ASN A 21 -11.31 16.98 13.53
CA ASN A 21 -12.57 17.15 14.27
C ASN A 21 -13.78 17.16 13.34
N PHE A 22 -13.65 17.71 12.13
CA PHE A 22 -14.70 17.73 11.12
C PHE A 22 -15.03 16.30 10.64
N ILE A 23 -14.01 15.51 10.29
CA ILE A 23 -14.21 14.10 9.90
C ILE A 23 -14.82 13.30 11.06
N LYS A 24 -14.37 13.53 12.31
CA LYS A 24 -14.92 12.85 13.49
C LYS A 24 -16.40 13.16 13.74
N ARG A 25 -16.87 14.36 13.41
CA ARG A 25 -18.26 14.80 13.62
C ARG A 25 -19.22 14.28 12.54
N GLN A 26 -18.70 13.87 11.38
CA GLN A 26 -19.50 13.44 10.23
C GLN A 26 -19.30 11.93 10.02
N PRO A 27 -20.19 11.06 10.55
CA PRO A 27 -20.03 9.60 10.50
C PRO A 27 -20.02 9.02 9.08
N GLU A 28 -20.59 9.76 8.13
CA GLU A 28 -20.61 9.45 6.70
C GLU A 28 -19.22 9.57 6.06
N LEU A 29 -18.32 10.37 6.65
CA LEU A 29 -16.96 10.58 6.18
C LEU A 29 -16.00 9.63 6.89
N LYS A 30 -15.38 8.71 6.12
CA LYS A 30 -14.36 7.78 6.64
C LYS A 30 -13.03 8.05 5.98
N THR A 31 -11.99 8.24 6.78
CA THR A 31 -10.61 8.26 6.28
C THR A 31 -10.21 6.84 5.91
N ARG A 32 -9.91 6.61 4.62
CA ARG A 32 -9.33 5.35 4.14
C ARG A 32 -7.92 5.62 3.62
N LEU A 33 -6.97 4.80 4.03
CA LEU A 33 -5.64 4.79 3.44
C LEU A 33 -5.72 4.05 2.12
N PHE A 34 -5.47 4.74 1.01
CA PHE A 34 -5.34 4.11 -0.28
C PHE A 34 -3.94 3.52 -0.40
N ARG A 35 -3.85 2.21 -0.69
CA ARG A 35 -2.61 1.64 -1.19
C ARG A 35 -2.46 2.05 -2.65
N ARG A 36 -1.26 2.45 -3.06
CA ARG A 36 -0.97 2.66 -4.48
C ARG A 36 -1.18 1.32 -5.18
N TYR A 37 -2.13 1.32 -6.10
CA TYR A 37 -2.44 0.17 -6.93
C TYR A 37 -1.93 0.47 -8.34
N ASP A 38 -1.22 -0.48 -8.93
CA ASP A 38 -0.68 -0.29 -10.26
C ASP A 38 -1.82 -0.23 -11.29
N TYR A 39 -1.87 0.86 -12.05
CA TYR A 39 -2.95 1.12 -12.99
C TYR A 39 -2.98 0.10 -14.15
N GLN A 40 -1.82 -0.43 -14.55
CA GLN A 40 -1.76 -1.47 -15.57
C GLN A 40 -2.29 -2.79 -15.00
N ARG A 41 -1.95 -3.12 -13.75
CA ARG A 41 -2.56 -4.29 -13.06
C ARG A 41 -4.08 -4.18 -13.01
N ALA A 42 -4.62 -3.01 -12.63
CA ALA A 42 -6.06 -2.80 -12.61
C ALA A 42 -6.75 -2.99 -13.97
N LYS A 43 -6.04 -2.69 -15.07
CA LYS A 43 -6.56 -2.90 -16.43
C LYS A 43 -6.51 -4.35 -16.89
N CYS A 44 -5.53 -5.11 -16.42
CA CYS A 44 -5.32 -6.49 -16.82
C CYS A 44 -6.15 -7.48 -16.00
N GLU A 45 -6.76 -7.06 -14.89
CA GLU A 45 -7.61 -7.90 -14.05
C GLU A 45 -9.04 -7.95 -14.57
N ASP A 46 -9.43 -9.11 -15.08
CA ASP A 46 -10.84 -9.43 -15.36
C ASP A 46 -11.39 -10.30 -14.21
N PRO A 47 -12.33 -9.79 -13.40
CA PRO A 47 -12.93 -10.53 -12.30
C PRO A 47 -13.52 -11.89 -12.72
N THR A 48 -14.04 -12.00 -13.96
CA THR A 48 -14.63 -13.23 -14.48
C THR A 48 -13.57 -14.30 -14.69
N ILE A 49 -12.43 -13.91 -15.29
CA ILE A 49 -11.29 -14.79 -15.53
C ILE A 49 -10.69 -15.23 -14.19
N ILE A 50 -10.49 -14.30 -13.26
CA ILE A 50 -9.93 -14.57 -11.93
C ILE A 50 -10.84 -15.54 -11.16
N CYS A 51 -12.15 -15.28 -11.10
CA CYS A 51 -13.10 -16.17 -10.45
C CYS A 51 -13.16 -17.55 -11.11
N GLY A 52 -13.14 -17.62 -12.44
CA GLY A 52 -13.12 -18.87 -13.19
C GLY A 52 -11.88 -19.72 -12.87
N TRP A 53 -10.72 -19.07 -12.80
CA TRP A 53 -9.46 -19.72 -12.42
C TRP A 53 -9.51 -20.28 -10.99
N PHE A 54 -9.94 -19.48 -10.00
CA PHE A 54 -10.04 -19.96 -8.61
C PHE A 54 -11.00 -21.14 -8.46
N ARG A 55 -12.14 -21.11 -9.17
CA ARG A 55 -13.08 -22.23 -9.18
C ARG A 55 -12.45 -23.50 -9.77
N LEU A 56 -11.68 -23.37 -10.85
CA LEU A 56 -10.97 -24.50 -11.45
C LEU A 56 -9.93 -25.09 -10.49
N VAL A 57 -9.16 -24.24 -9.81
CA VAL A 57 -8.17 -24.66 -8.81
C VAL A 57 -8.84 -25.42 -7.66
N GLN A 58 -9.91 -24.86 -7.08
CA GLN A 58 -10.67 -25.54 -6.01
C GLN A 58 -11.22 -26.89 -6.45
N ASN A 59 -11.80 -26.98 -7.65
CA ASN A 59 -12.30 -28.24 -8.20
C ASN A 59 -11.18 -29.27 -8.39
N THR A 60 -9.99 -28.82 -8.81
CA THR A 60 -8.82 -29.68 -9.02
C THR A 60 -8.29 -30.22 -7.69
N ILE A 61 -8.16 -29.36 -6.68
CA ILE A 61 -7.78 -29.75 -5.31
C ILE A 61 -8.76 -30.80 -4.78
N ALA A 62 -10.08 -30.55 -4.91
CA ALA A 62 -11.10 -31.48 -4.44
C ALA A 62 -11.10 -32.81 -5.21
N LYS A 63 -10.90 -32.79 -6.54
CA LYS A 63 -10.90 -33.98 -7.39
C LYS A 63 -9.74 -34.92 -7.07
N TYR A 64 -8.56 -34.37 -6.80
CA TYR A 64 -7.35 -35.17 -6.57
C TYR A 64 -6.98 -35.30 -5.09
N GLY A 65 -7.74 -34.69 -4.18
CA GLY A 65 -7.48 -34.75 -2.74
C GLY A 65 -6.15 -34.12 -2.34
N ILE A 66 -5.75 -33.03 -3.02
CA ILE A 66 -4.47 -32.34 -2.77
C ILE A 66 -4.52 -31.71 -1.37
N ARG A 67 -3.54 -32.01 -0.52
CA ARG A 67 -3.45 -31.44 0.83
C ARG A 67 -2.89 -30.03 0.77
N SER A 68 -3.20 -29.20 1.78
CA SER A 68 -2.62 -27.86 1.93
C SER A 68 -1.08 -27.89 1.93
N ASP A 69 -0.51 -28.93 2.52
CA ASP A 69 0.94 -29.08 2.74
C ASP A 69 1.66 -29.41 1.42
N ASP A 70 0.91 -29.92 0.43
CA ASP A 70 1.38 -30.20 -0.93
C ASP A 70 1.24 -28.99 -1.86
N ILE A 71 0.63 -27.89 -1.39
CA ILE A 71 0.48 -26.65 -2.17
C ILE A 71 1.61 -25.69 -1.80
N TRP A 72 2.46 -25.40 -2.78
CA TRP A 72 3.57 -24.49 -2.63
C TRP A 72 3.33 -23.21 -3.42
N ASN A 73 3.47 -22.06 -2.74
CA ASN A 73 3.54 -20.76 -3.41
C ASN A 73 5.01 -20.40 -3.63
N PHE A 74 5.37 -20.17 -4.89
CA PHE A 74 6.70 -19.75 -5.30
C PHE A 74 6.64 -18.34 -5.88
N ASP A 75 7.53 -17.46 -5.42
CA ASP A 75 7.64 -16.11 -5.96
C ASP A 75 9.09 -15.62 -5.96
N GLU A 76 9.39 -14.71 -6.88
CA GLU A 76 10.68 -14.04 -6.98
C GLU A 76 10.54 -12.58 -6.55
N THR A 77 11.32 -12.17 -5.56
CA THR A 77 11.41 -10.76 -5.16
C THR A 77 12.81 -10.23 -5.39
N GLY A 78 12.90 -9.17 -6.20
CA GLY A 78 14.13 -8.40 -6.41
C GLY A 78 14.26 -7.29 -5.37
N PHE A 79 15.42 -7.23 -4.72
CA PHE A 79 15.83 -6.17 -3.80
C PHE A 79 16.96 -5.38 -4.46
N MET A 80 16.77 -4.07 -4.61
CA MET A 80 17.86 -3.19 -5.07
C MET A 80 18.73 -2.80 -3.88
N MET A 81 20.01 -3.17 -3.94
CA MET A 81 20.97 -2.87 -2.88
C MET A 81 21.22 -1.37 -2.78
N GLY A 82 21.25 -0.84 -1.56
CA GLY A 82 21.47 0.59 -1.31
C GLY A 82 20.21 1.47 -1.48
N VAL A 83 19.06 0.90 -1.87
CA VAL A 83 17.79 1.64 -1.90
C VAL A 83 17.10 1.49 -0.57
N ILE A 84 17.18 2.55 0.24
CA ILE A 84 16.37 2.69 1.45
C ILE A 84 14.92 2.84 0.99
N MET A 85 14.12 1.78 1.12
CA MET A 85 12.66 1.89 1.05
C MET A 85 12.22 2.98 2.03
N ALA A 86 11.14 3.71 1.72
CA ALA A 86 10.64 4.79 2.56
C ALA A 86 10.31 4.27 3.98
N GLY A 87 11.30 4.33 4.87
CA GLY A 87 11.17 4.09 6.29
C GLY A 87 10.69 5.37 6.96
N MET A 88 9.75 5.22 7.89
CA MET A 88 9.28 6.32 8.71
C MET A 88 10.41 6.71 9.68
N VAL A 89 11.07 7.85 9.43
CA VAL A 89 12.15 8.37 10.29
C VAL A 89 11.55 9.35 11.29
N VAL A 90 11.80 9.14 12.58
CA VAL A 90 11.51 10.12 13.64
C VAL A 90 12.75 10.98 13.85
N THR A 91 12.68 12.26 13.48
CA THR A 91 13.76 13.25 13.68
C THR A 91 13.32 14.33 14.67
N GLY A 92 14.27 14.92 15.40
CA GLY A 92 14.02 16.05 16.31
C GLY A 92 13.41 17.27 15.59
N SER A 93 12.58 18.02 16.31
CA SER A 93 11.74 19.12 15.80
C SER A 93 12.48 20.32 15.19
N GLU A 94 13.81 20.36 15.31
CA GLU A 94 14.65 21.48 14.84
C GLU A 94 15.12 21.34 13.38
N ARG A 95 14.89 20.18 12.74
CA ARG A 95 15.25 19.96 11.32
C ARG A 95 14.00 20.01 10.45
N GLN A 96 13.83 21.12 9.73
CA GLN A 96 12.67 21.41 8.88
C GLN A 96 12.86 20.99 7.40
N GLU A 97 14.07 20.55 7.02
CA GLU A 97 14.37 20.12 5.66
C GLU A 97 14.18 18.62 5.46
N ARG A 98 13.54 18.27 4.34
CA ARG A 98 13.44 16.90 3.84
C ARG A 98 14.86 16.42 3.54
N LEU A 99 15.44 15.59 4.41
CA LEU A 99 16.73 14.95 4.15
C LEU A 99 16.63 14.18 2.83
N LYS A 100 17.37 14.63 1.81
CA LYS A 100 17.60 13.84 0.61
C LYS A 100 18.59 12.76 1.00
N SER A 101 18.15 11.52 1.16
CA SER A 101 19.10 10.41 1.25
C SER A 101 19.79 10.31 -0.10
N VAL A 102 21.08 10.61 -0.16
CA VAL A 102 21.91 10.30 -1.33
C VAL A 102 21.91 8.77 -1.42
N GLN A 103 21.24 8.23 -2.44
CA GLN A 103 21.35 6.81 -2.72
C GLN A 103 22.78 6.56 -3.18
N PRO A 104 23.47 5.54 -2.64
CA PRO A 104 24.71 5.07 -3.24
C PRO A 104 24.42 4.75 -4.71
N GLY A 105 25.29 5.15 -5.64
CA GLY A 105 25.13 4.86 -7.07
C GLY A 105 25.23 3.37 -7.42
N ASN A 106 25.25 2.48 -6.43
CA ASN A 106 25.29 1.05 -6.63
C ASN A 106 23.90 0.56 -7.02
N ARG A 107 23.79 -0.06 -8.21
CA ARG A 107 22.55 -0.59 -8.78
C ARG A 107 22.53 -2.12 -8.78
N GLU A 108 23.28 -2.72 -7.88
CA GLU A 108 23.27 -4.16 -7.70
C GLU A 108 21.89 -4.62 -7.22
N TRP A 109 21.36 -5.65 -7.87
CA TRP A 109 20.11 -6.28 -7.49
C TRP A 109 20.41 -7.63 -6.86
N ILE A 110 19.78 -7.91 -5.73
CA ILE A 110 19.73 -9.25 -5.16
C ILE A 110 18.33 -9.79 -5.44
N THR A 111 18.28 -10.97 -6.03
CA THR A 111 17.03 -11.70 -6.22
C THR A 111 16.90 -12.77 -5.14
N VAL A 112 15.73 -12.85 -4.53
CA VAL A 112 15.35 -13.95 -3.64
C VAL A 112 14.21 -14.71 -4.30
N ILE A 113 14.39 -16.02 -4.45
CA ILE A 113 13.32 -16.94 -4.82
C ILE A 113 12.86 -17.60 -3.53
N GLN A 114 11.59 -17.40 -3.17
CA GLN A 114 11.00 -17.96 -1.96
C GLN A 114 9.91 -18.97 -2.31
N ALA A 115 9.88 -20.06 -1.55
CA ALA A 115 8.84 -21.07 -1.58
C ALA A 115 8.24 -21.22 -0.19
N ILE A 116 6.91 -21.24 -0.08
CA ILE A 116 6.21 -21.51 1.18
C ILE A 116 5.05 -22.48 0.95
N ASN A 117 4.79 -23.35 1.92
CA ASN A 117 3.59 -24.18 2.00
C ASN A 117 2.88 -23.94 3.34
N ALA A 118 1.92 -24.79 3.68
CA ALA A 118 1.14 -24.69 4.91
C ALA A 118 1.81 -25.32 6.15
N GLU A 119 3.03 -25.87 6.02
CA GLU A 119 3.77 -26.56 7.09
C GLU A 119 4.74 -25.63 7.84
#